data_AF-A0A6M0C664-F1
#
_entry.id   AF-A0A6M0C664-F1
#
_cell.length_a   1.000
_cell.length_b   1.000
_cell.length_c   1.000
_cell.angle_alpha   90.00
_cell.angle_beta   90.00
_cell.angle_gamma   90.00
#
_symmetry.space_group_name_H-M   'P 1'
#
loop_
_entity.id
_entity.type
_entity.pdbx_description
1 polymer ?
#
loop_
_entity_poly.entity_id
_entity_poly.type
_entity_poly.pdbx_seq_one_letter_code
_entity_poly.pdbx_strand_id
1 'polypeptide(L)'
;NPLPRLSLRRNSQSRAAALGLRYRVVVNVNNSAQTYKLRSLVPDAFSTNINGNSVMQAGAFRSRLEADQLLKVLRNNGLNAKIILIN
;
A
#
# COMPACT_ATOMS: atom_id res chain seq x y z
N ASN A 1 -19.53 11.12 -18.89
CA ASN A 1 -18.56 12.04 -18.27
C ASN A 1 -17.75 11.28 -17.22
N PRO A 2 -16.54 10.76 -17.51
CA PRO A 2 -15.76 10.08 -16.47
C PRO A 2 -15.19 11.09 -15.48
N LEU A 3 -15.48 10.89 -14.20
CA LEU A 3 -14.99 11.71 -13.09
C LEU A 3 -13.45 11.84 -13.11
N PRO A 4 -12.88 13.00 -12.76
CA PRO A 4 -11.44 13.17 -12.67
C PRO A 4 -10.88 12.37 -11.48
N ARG A 5 -10.45 11.13 -11.74
CA ARG A 5 -9.82 10.22 -10.76
C ARG A 5 -8.45 10.71 -10.26
N LEU A 6 -7.91 11.79 -10.84
CA LEU A 6 -6.62 12.38 -10.48
C LEU A 6 -6.66 13.26 -9.23
N SER A 7 -7.83 13.82 -8.86
CA SER A 7 -7.95 14.76 -7.73
C SER A 7 -7.87 14.06 -6.37
N LEU A 8 -8.49 12.88 -6.25
CA LEU A 8 -8.51 12.09 -5.01
C LEU A 8 -7.12 11.50 -4.66
N ARG A 9 -6.29 11.22 -5.67
CA ARG A 9 -4.96 10.61 -5.50
C ARG A 9 -3.91 11.59 -4.96
N ARG A 10 -3.85 12.80 -5.53
CA ARG A 10 -2.96 13.84 -4.99
C ARG A 10 -3.34 14.20 -3.55
N ASN A 11 -4.64 14.24 -3.25
CA ASN A 11 -5.13 14.56 -1.91
C ASN A 11 -4.78 13.47 -0.88
N SER A 12 -4.77 12.19 -1.23
CA SER A 12 -4.40 11.13 -0.28
C SER A 12 -2.89 11.08 -0.01
N GLN A 13 -2.05 11.35 -1.02
CA GLN A 13 -0.60 11.50 -0.83
C GLN A 13 -0.26 12.74 0.01
N SER A 14 -0.88 13.89 -0.30
CA SER A 14 -0.66 15.12 0.48
C SER A 14 -1.15 14.99 1.92
N ARG A 15 -2.27 14.30 2.16
CA ARG A 15 -2.73 13.97 3.53
C ARG A 15 -1.76 13.06 4.26
N ALA A 16 -1.23 12.02 3.61
CA ALA A 16 -0.27 11.12 4.24
C ALA A 16 1.02 11.87 4.63
N ALA A 17 1.51 12.75 3.75
CA ALA A 17 2.64 13.64 4.05
C ALA A 17 2.32 14.63 5.18
N ALA A 18 1.13 15.23 5.18
CA ALA A 18 0.66 16.12 6.26
C ALA A 18 0.54 15.41 7.61
N LEU A 19 0.21 14.10 7.59
CA LEU A 19 0.20 13.24 8.77
C LEU A 19 1.60 12.71 9.15
N GLY A 20 2.66 13.12 8.44
CA GLY A 20 4.04 12.71 8.69
C GLY A 20 4.34 11.25 8.36
N LEU A 21 3.46 10.57 7.61
CA LEU A 21 3.70 9.21 7.12
C LEU A 21 4.77 9.27 6.03
N ARG A 22 5.82 8.47 6.18
CA ARG A 22 7.00 8.50 5.30
C ARG A 22 7.16 7.20 4.50
N TYR A 23 6.60 6.11 5.01
CA TYR A 23 6.75 4.79 4.44
C TYR A 23 5.37 4.22 4.14
N ARG A 24 5.22 3.58 2.99
CA ARG A 24 4.04 2.75 2.70
C ARG A 24 4.48 1.35 2.32
N VAL A 25 3.75 0.36 2.79
CA VAL A 25 3.96 -1.04 2.43
C VAL A 25 2.96 -1.39 1.34
N VAL A 26 3.46 -1.88 0.21
CA VAL A 26 2.63 -2.29 -0.92
C VAL A 26 2.97 -3.70 -1.35
N VAL A 27 1.98 -4.38 -1.92
CA VAL A 27 2.08 -5.74 -2.42
C VAL A 27 1.73 -5.75 -3.90
N ASN A 28 2.60 -6.36 -4.70
CA ASN A 28 2.26 -6.70 -6.08
C ASN A 28 1.41 -7.96 -6.03
N VAL A 29 0.10 -7.83 -6.30
CA VAL A 29 -0.81 -8.97 -6.38
C VAL A 29 -1.05 -9.32 -7.84
N ASN A 30 -0.81 -10.58 -8.20
CA ASN A 30 -0.94 -11.08 -9.57
C ASN A 30 -2.24 -11.88 -9.78
N ASN A 31 -2.94 -12.24 -8.69
CA ASN A 31 -4.18 -13.01 -8.75
C ASN A 31 -5.10 -12.73 -7.54
N SER A 32 -6.35 -13.18 -7.63
CA SER A 32 -7.38 -13.01 -6.59
C SER A 32 -7.03 -13.72 -5.28
N ALA A 33 -6.35 -14.87 -5.34
CA ALA A 33 -5.93 -15.62 -4.15
C ALA A 33 -4.93 -14.82 -3.28
N GLN A 34 -3.97 -14.13 -3.91
CA GLN A 34 -3.03 -13.25 -3.21
C GLN A 34 -3.74 -12.04 -2.59
N THR A 35 -4.72 -11.47 -3.29
CA THR A 35 -5.55 -10.38 -2.74
C THR A 35 -6.35 -10.84 -1.53
N TYR A 36 -6.98 -12.03 -1.61
CA TYR A 36 -7.71 -12.61 -0.49
C TYR A 36 -6.80 -12.88 0.71
N LYS A 37 -5.63 -13.48 0.47
CA LYS A 37 -4.63 -13.74 1.51
C LYS A 37 -4.14 -12.44 2.17
N LEU A 38 -3.84 -11.42 1.38
CA LEU A 38 -3.45 -10.12 1.90
C LEU A 38 -4.56 -9.53 2.79
N ARG A 39 -5.81 -9.54 2.33
CA ARG A 39 -6.95 -9.03 3.13
C ARG A 39 -7.23 -9.84 4.39
N SER A 40 -6.90 -11.14 4.39
CA SER A 40 -6.97 -11.97 5.59
C SER A 40 -5.92 -11.58 6.63
N LEU A 41 -4.75 -11.07 6.21
CA LEU A 41 -3.68 -10.61 7.11
C LEU A 41 -3.84 -9.13 7.49
N VAL A 42 -4.35 -8.33 6.56
CA VAL A 42 -4.44 -6.88 6.61
C VAL A 42 -5.81 -6.48 6.06
N PRO A 43 -6.86 -6.46 6.91
CA PRO A 43 -8.24 -6.24 6.47
C PRO A 43 -8.47 -4.88 5.79
N ASP A 44 -7.70 -3.87 6.18
CA ASP A 44 -7.73 -2.52 5.62
C ASP A 44 -6.92 -2.38 4.32
N ALA A 45 -6.32 -3.47 3.81
CA ALA A 45 -5.58 -3.43 2.56
C ALA A 45 -6.49 -3.13 1.36
N PHE A 46 -6.12 -2.10 0.61
CA PHE A 46 -6.92 -1.60 -0.51
C PHE A 46 -6.11 -1.53 -1.80
N SER A 47 -6.79 -1.68 -2.94
CA SER A 47 -6.16 -1.57 -4.25
C SER A 47 -5.87 -0.10 -4.58
N THR A 48 -4.68 0.16 -5.09
CA THR A 48 -4.24 1.47 -5.55
C THR A 48 -3.37 1.31 -6.80
N ASN A 49 -3.10 2.44 -7.48
CA ASN A 49 -2.12 2.44 -8.57
C ASN A 49 -0.93 3.29 -8.15
N ILE A 50 0.29 2.83 -8.35
CA ILE A 50 1.50 3.62 -8.07
C ILE A 50 2.33 3.63 -9.35
N ASN A 51 2.59 4.82 -9.88
CA ASN A 51 3.33 5.02 -11.13
C ASN A 51 2.79 4.15 -12.29
N GLY A 52 1.46 4.09 -12.45
CA GLY A 52 0.80 3.29 -13.48
C GLY A 52 0.64 1.79 -13.17
N ASN A 53 1.25 1.28 -12.10
CA ASN A 53 1.16 -0.13 -11.72
C ASN A 53 0.04 -0.36 -10.70
N SER A 54 -0.83 -1.33 -10.96
CA SER A 54 -1.83 -1.80 -10.00
C SER A 54 -1.16 -2.58 -8.87
N VAL A 55 -1.37 -2.13 -7.65
CA VAL A 55 -0.81 -2.72 -6.43
C VAL A 55 -1.85 -2.71 -5.31
N MET A 56 -1.60 -3.46 -4.25
CA MET A 56 -2.37 -3.36 -3.01
C MET A 56 -1.56 -2.61 -1.96
N GLN A 57 -2.10 -1.53 -1.39
CA GLN A 57 -1.49 -0.90 -0.22
C GLN A 57 -1.95 -1.63 1.04
N ALA A 58 -0.99 -2.08 1.84
CA ALA A 58 -1.21 -2.81 3.08
C ALA A 58 -1.03 -1.92 4.33
N GLY A 59 -0.45 -0.72 4.17
CA GLY A 59 -0.31 0.20 5.29
C GLY A 59 0.56 1.40 4.96
N ALA A 60 0.48 2.41 5.81
CA ALA A 60 1.34 3.58 5.79
C ALA A 60 1.82 3.92 7.20
N PHE A 61 3.10 4.26 7.33
CA PHE A 61 3.83 4.32 8.59
C PHE A 61 4.72 5.56 8.64
N ARG A 62 4.95 6.07 9.84
CA ARG A 62 5.96 7.10 10.11
C ARG A 62 7.33 6.48 10.31
N SER A 63 7.39 5.32 10.96
CA SER A 63 8.62 4.60 11.26
C SER A 63 8.93 3.56 10.18
N ARG A 64 10.21 3.49 9.81
CA ARG A 64 10.69 2.41 8.94
C ARG A 64 10.62 1.05 9.63
N LEU A 65 10.85 1.00 10.94
CA LEU A 65 10.80 -0.24 11.71
C LEU A 65 9.41 -0.89 11.66
N GLU A 66 8.35 -0.11 11.83
CA GLU A 66 6.95 -0.59 11.74
C GLU A 66 6.63 -1.10 10.33
N ALA A 67 7.07 -0.37 9.30
CA ALA A 67 6.91 -0.80 7.91
C ALA A 67 7.67 -2.11 7.63
N ASP A 68 8.88 -2.27 8.16
CA ASP A 68 9.68 -3.49 8.00
C ASP A 68 9.08 -4.69 8.75
N GLN A 69 8.42 -4.48 9.89
CA GLN A 69 7.70 -5.54 10.60
C GLN A 69 6.57 -6.10 9.74
N LEU A 70 5.71 -5.22 9.19
CA LEU A 70 4.64 -5.64 8.28
C LEU A 70 5.22 -6.29 7.01
N LEU A 71 6.28 -5.73 6.44
CA LEU A 71 6.96 -6.29 5.28
C LEU A 71 7.38 -7.75 5.52
N LYS A 72 7.98 -8.04 6.67
CA LYS A 72 8.41 -9.39 7.06
C LYS A 72 7.22 -10.34 7.18
N VAL A 73 6.14 -9.94 7.86
CA VAL A 73 4.92 -10.76 7.99
C VAL A 73 4.36 -11.13 6.62
N LEU A 74 4.24 -10.15 5.72
CA LEU A 74 3.72 -10.38 4.37
C LEU A 74 4.62 -11.29 3.54
N ARG A 75 5.95 -11.07 3.58
CA ARG A 75 6.92 -11.91 2.84
C ARG A 75 6.98 -13.33 3.37
N ASN A 76 6.92 -13.53 4.68
CA ASN A 76 6.86 -14.87 5.29
C ASN A 76 5.58 -15.61 4.88
N ASN A 77 4.52 -14.87 4.54
CA ASN A 77 3.29 -15.41 3.98
C ASN A 77 3.33 -15.57 2.44
N GLY A 78 4.50 -15.44 1.81
CA GLY A 78 4.67 -15.62 0.36
C GLY A 78 4.10 -14.48 -0.48
N LEU A 79 3.83 -13.31 0.13
CA LEU A 79 3.36 -12.13 -0.60
C LEU A 79 4.54 -11.27 -1.04
N ASN A 80 4.51 -10.80 -2.29
CA ASN A 80 5.53 -9.93 -2.85
C ASN A 80 5.35 -8.48 -2.37
N ALA A 81 5.77 -8.22 -1.13
CA ALA A 81 5.69 -6.92 -0.48
C ALA A 81 6.98 -6.10 -0.63
N LYS A 82 6.83 -4.78 -0.69
CA LYS A 82 7.91 -3.77 -0.73
C LYS A 82 7.52 -2.50 0.01
N ILE A 83 8.52 -1.78 0.52
CA ILE A 83 8.34 -0.45 1.10
C ILE A 83 8.63 0.60 0.02
N ILE A 84 7.77 1.61 -0.07
CA ILE A 84 7.95 2.79 -0.92
C ILE A 84 7.89 4.04 -0.03
N LEU A 85 8.68 5.06 -0.36
CA LEU A 85 8.60 6.35 0.34
C LEU A 85 7.31 7.10 -0.04
N ILE A 86 6.82 7.89 0.90
CA ILE A 86 5.78 8.89 0.65
C ILE A 86 6.51 10.22 0.48
N ASN A 87 6.65 10.61 -0.79
CA ASN A 87 7.22 11.87 -1.25
C ASN A 87 6.12 12.79 -1.77
#